data_AF-A0A4Y5SNB8-F1
#
_entry.id   AF-A0A4Y5SNB8-F1
#
_cell.length_a   1.000
_cell.length_b   1.000
_cell.length_c   1.000
_cell.angle_alpha   90.00
_cell.angle_beta   90.00
_cell.angle_gamma   90.00
#
_symmetry.space_group_name_H-M   'P 1'
#
loop_
_entity.id
_entity.type
_entity.pdbx_description
1 polymer ?
#
loop_
_entity_poly.entity_id
_entity_poly.type
_entity_poly.pdbx_seq_one_letter_code
_entity_poly.pdbx_strand_id
1 'polypeptide(L)'
;MVSIRLKVGPKGQIVIPKVFREAYGIKEGGEVIVEPTERGLIIMPKKSKEKLIEELLEWKHKRAKGKPAKLGELKGISLEDEFDEVWGIGE
;
A
#
# COMPACT_ATOMS: atom_id res chain seq x y z
N MET A 1 4.83 15.22 -11.35
CA MET A 1 3.52 14.59 -11.67
C MET A 1 3.20 14.91 -13.12
N VAL A 2 2.87 13.90 -13.93
CA VAL A 2 2.52 14.10 -15.35
C VAL A 2 1.00 14.04 -15.48
N SER A 3 0.38 15.17 -15.86
CA SER A 3 -1.06 15.24 -16.12
C SER A 3 -1.31 15.31 -17.62
N ILE A 4 -2.04 14.33 -18.16
CA ILE A 4 -2.47 14.32 -19.56
C ILE A 4 -3.96 14.66 -19.60
N ARG A 5 -4.34 15.63 -20.43
CA ARG A 5 -5.75 15.94 -20.71
C ARG A 5 -6.25 14.98 -21.77
N LEU A 6 -7.30 14.22 -21.45
CA LEU A 6 -7.95 13.29 -22.37
C LEU A 6 -9.32 13.83 -22.78
N LYS A 7 -9.73 13.55 -24.01
CA LYS A 7 -11.11 13.80 -24.45
C LYS A 7 -11.99 12.65 -23.97
N VAL A 8 -13.17 13.01 -23.49
CA VAL A 8 -14.21 12.05 -23.13
C VAL A 8 -15.02 11.76 -24.40
N GLY A 9 -15.08 10.50 -24.77
CA GLY A 9 -15.86 10.00 -25.89
C GLY A 9 -17.35 9.85 -25.55
N PRO A 10 -18.14 9.32 -26.51
CA PRO A 10 -19.55 9.03 -26.27
C PRO A 10 -19.72 8.08 -25.08
N LYS A 11 -20.78 8.30 -24.29
CA LYS A 11 -21.09 7.54 -23.06
C LYS A 11 -20.02 7.60 -21.96
N GLY A 12 -19.18 8.64 -21.94
CA GLY A 12 -18.18 8.80 -20.87
C GLY A 12 -16.92 7.94 -21.05
N GLN A 13 -16.68 7.41 -22.25
CA GLN A 13 -15.52 6.56 -22.51
C GLN A 13 -14.23 7.38 -22.52
N ILE A 14 -13.21 6.90 -21.81
CA ILE A 14 -11.87 7.48 -21.79
C ILE A 14 -10.86 6.45 -22.29
N VAL A 15 -10.01 6.86 -23.22
CA VAL A 15 -8.94 6.00 -23.74
C VAL A 15 -7.74 6.13 -22.81
N ILE A 16 -7.33 5.03 -22.17
CA ILE A 16 -6.14 4.98 -21.33
C ILE A 16 -4.89 4.92 -22.23
N PRO A 17 -4.00 5.93 -22.20
CA PRO A 17 -2.77 5.93 -22.98
C PRO A 17 -1.89 4.70 -22.70
N LYS A 18 -1.15 4.26 -23.73
CA LYS A 18 -0.27 3.07 -23.67
C LYS A 18 0.70 3.11 -22.48
N VAL A 19 1.28 4.28 -22.21
CA VAL A 19 2.23 4.50 -21.10
C VAL A 19 1.62 4.10 -19.74
N PHE A 20 0.36 4.46 -19.50
CA PHE A 20 -0.32 4.07 -18.25
C PHE A 20 -0.79 2.62 -18.27
N ARG A 21 -1.23 2.10 -19.42
CA ARG A 21 -1.60 0.68 -19.54
C ARG A 21 -0.44 -0.24 -19.17
N GLU A 22 0.76 0.06 -19.65
CA GLU A 22 1.97 -0.72 -19.34
C GLU A 22 2.41 -0.55 -17.89
N ALA A 23 2.45 0.70 -17.38
CA ALA A 23 2.87 0.99 -16.01
C ALA A 23 1.97 0.32 -14.96
N TYR A 24 0.65 0.26 -15.20
CA TYR A 24 -0.31 -0.34 -14.28
C TYR A 24 -0.72 -1.77 -14.67
N GLY A 25 -0.12 -2.35 -15.72
CA GLY A 25 -0.38 -3.72 -16.15
C GLY A 25 -1.83 -3.98 -16.61
N ILE A 26 -2.51 -2.97 -17.12
CA ILE A 26 -3.89 -3.08 -17.64
C ILE A 26 -3.81 -3.70 -19.04
N LYS A 27 -4.20 -4.97 -19.16
CA LYS A 27 -4.21 -5.73 -20.42
C LYS A 27 -5.56 -5.61 -21.13
N GLU A 28 -5.54 -5.74 -22.46
CA GLU A 28 -6.77 -5.83 -23.27
C GLU A 28 -7.59 -7.05 -22.87
N GLY A 29 -8.91 -6.89 -22.79
CA GLY A 29 -9.82 -7.90 -22.23
C GLY A 29 -9.79 -8.02 -20.71
N GLY A 30 -8.99 -7.20 -20.02
CA GLY A 30 -8.93 -7.14 -18.57
C GLY A 30 -10.08 -6.34 -17.94
N GLU A 31 -10.24 -6.51 -16.63
CA GLU A 31 -11.18 -5.74 -15.82
C GLU A 31 -10.45 -4.71 -14.97
N VAL A 32 -11.11 -3.58 -14.73
CA VAL A 32 -10.65 -2.52 -13.83
C VAL A 32 -11.71 -2.24 -12.80
N ILE A 33 -11.27 -1.84 -11.61
CA ILE A 33 -12.13 -1.38 -10.53
C ILE A 33 -12.12 0.15 -10.57
N VAL A 34 -13.30 0.75 -10.53
CA VAL A 34 -13.47 2.20 -10.51
C VAL A 34 -14.11 2.59 -9.17
N GLU A 35 -13.39 3.36 -8.37
CA GLU A 35 -13.86 3.83 -7.06
C GLU A 35 -14.06 5.35 -7.08
N PRO A 36 -15.24 5.84 -6.64
CA PRO A 36 -15.47 7.27 -6.47
C PRO A 36 -14.76 7.78 -5.22
N THR A 37 -14.15 8.95 -5.33
CA THR A 37 -13.53 9.69 -4.23
C THR A 37 -13.97 11.16 -4.30
N GLU A 38 -13.73 11.93 -3.24
CA GLU A 38 -14.07 13.36 -3.20
C GLU A 38 -13.37 14.18 -4.30
N ARG A 39 -12.21 13.72 -4.77
CA ARG A 39 -11.39 14.42 -5.78
C ARG A 39 -11.60 13.91 -7.21
N GLY A 40 -12.31 12.80 -7.38
CA GLY A 40 -12.51 12.18 -8.70
C GLY A 40 -12.65 10.66 -8.65
N LEU A 41 -12.38 10.00 -9.77
CA LEU A 41 -12.44 8.55 -9.91
C LEU A 41 -11.03 7.94 -9.83
N ILE A 42 -10.85 6.94 -8.97
CA ILE A 42 -9.66 6.11 -8.96
C ILE A 42 -9.93 4.88 -9.83
N ILE A 43 -9.01 4.59 -10.75
CA ILE A 43 -9.07 3.42 -11.62
C ILE A 43 -7.92 2.50 -11.23
N MET A 44 -8.25 1.29 -10.76
CA MET A 44 -7.27 0.28 -10.36
C MET A 44 -7.36 -0.95 -11.26
N PRO A 45 -6.22 -1.56 -11.63
CA PRO A 45 -6.24 -2.87 -12.27
C PRO A 45 -6.82 -3.90 -11.30
N LYS A 46 -7.64 -4.83 -11.80
CA LYS A 46 -8.07 -5.99 -11.00
C LYS A 46 -6.85 -6.87 -10.72
N LYS A 47 -6.39 -6.92 -9.46
CA LYS A 47 -5.36 -7.89 -9.06
C LYS A 47 -5.93 -9.30 -9.23
N SER A 48 -5.18 -10.18 -9.90
CA SER A 48 -5.55 -11.60 -9.95
C SER A 48 -5.45 -12.19 -8.53
N LYS A 49 -6.27 -13.19 -8.22
CA LYS A 49 -6.26 -13.83 -6.89
C LYS A 49 -4.86 -14.34 -6.54
N GLU A 50 -4.15 -14.86 -7.53
CA GLU A 50 -2.80 -15.43 -7.37
C GLU A 50 -1.81 -14.35 -6.94
N LYS A 51 -1.84 -13.17 -7.58
CA LYS A 51 -0.98 -12.04 -7.24
C LYS A 51 -1.25 -11.49 -5.84
N LEU A 52 -2.52 -11.50 -5.43
CA LEU A 52 -2.93 -11.04 -4.11
C LEU A 52 -2.48 -12.01 -3.01
N ILE A 53 -2.55 -13.32 -3.28
CA ILE A 53 -2.00 -14.36 -2.40
C ILE A 53 -0.48 -14.25 -2.30
N GLU A 54 0.21 -14.03 -3.42
CA GLU A 54 1.66 -13.85 -3.48
C GLU A 54 2.12 -12.65 -2.64
N GLU A 55 1.48 -11.49 -2.79
CA GLU A 55 1.76 -10.30 -1.98
C GLU A 55 1.50 -10.55 -0.48
N LEU A 56 0.44 -11.28 -0.14
CA LEU A 56 0.13 -11.62 1.26
C LEU A 56 1.19 -12.55 1.87
N LEU A 57 1.64 -13.55 1.10
CA LEU A 57 2.69 -14.47 1.51
C LEU A 57 4.03 -13.75 1.68
N GLU A 58 4.39 -12.86 0.76
CA GLU A 58 5.58 -12.01 0.89
C GLU A 58 5.52 -11.12 2.14
N TRP A 59 4.37 -10.50 2.39
CA TRP A 59 4.17 -9.65 3.57
C TRP A 59 4.35 -10.45 4.86
N LYS A 60 3.76 -11.66 4.92
CA LYS A 60 3.96 -12.58 6.06
C LYS A 60 5.42 -12.98 6.22
N HIS A 61 6.12 -13.28 5.13
CA HIS A 61 7.53 -13.67 5.17
C HIS A 61 8.43 -12.51 5.64
N LYS A 62 8.15 -11.27 5.20
CA LYS A 62 8.86 -10.07 5.66
C LYS A 62 8.62 -9.80 7.14
N ARG A 63 7.40 -10.00 7.65
CA ARG A 63 7.09 -9.87 9.10
C ARG A 63 7.65 -11.01 9.96
N ALA A 64 7.75 -12.22 9.42
CA ALA A 64 8.33 -13.36 10.11
C ALA A 64 9.84 -13.19 10.38
N LYS A 65 10.52 -12.22 9.74
CA LYS A 65 11.90 -11.86 10.04
C LYS A 65 12.06 -11.05 11.33
N GLY A 66 10.97 -10.51 11.89
CA GLY A 66 11.00 -9.99 13.26
C GLY A 66 11.09 -11.15 14.24
N LYS A 67 11.94 -11.03 15.27
CA LYS A 67 11.91 -12.02 16.37
C LYS A 67 10.48 -12.04 16.93
N PRO A 68 9.79 -13.19 16.94
CA PRO A 68 8.47 -13.27 17.53
C PRO A 68 8.63 -13.03 19.03
N ALA A 69 8.19 -11.86 19.50
CA ALA A 69 8.18 -11.58 20.93
C ALA A 69 7.09 -12.43 21.59
N LYS A 70 7.44 -13.16 22.66
CA LYS A 70 6.44 -13.83 23.48
C LYS A 70 5.66 -12.78 24.27
N LEU A 71 4.36 -13.00 24.38
CA LEU A 71 3.48 -12.17 25.19
C LEU A 71 4.02 -12.15 26.64
N GLY A 72 4.42 -10.97 27.10
CA GLY A 72 5.01 -10.77 28.43
C GLY A 72 6.52 -10.49 28.47
N GLU A 73 7.25 -10.58 27.35
CA GLU A 73 8.70 -10.26 27.30
C GLU A 73 9.01 -8.83 27.74
N LEU A 74 8.11 -7.88 27.48
CA LEU A 74 8.26 -6.47 27.86
C LEU A 74 7.55 -6.12 29.18
N LYS A 75 6.99 -7.10 29.90
CA LYS A 75 6.15 -6.84 31.08
C LYS A 75 6.90 -6.15 32.23
N GLY A 76 8.23 -6.29 32.27
CA GLY A 76 9.09 -5.68 33.28
C GLY A 76 10.03 -4.59 32.75
N ILE A 77 9.88 -4.17 31.49
CA ILE A 77 10.72 -3.13 30.89
C ILE A 77 9.87 -1.85 30.85
N SER A 78 10.21 -0.89 31.71
CA SER A 78 9.67 0.46 31.68
C SER A 78 10.53 1.30 30.73
N LEU A 79 9.93 1.80 29.65
CA LEU A 79 10.62 2.69 28.71
C LEU A 79 10.96 4.04 29.33
N GLU A 80 10.33 4.40 30.46
CA GLU A 80 10.59 5.64 31.19
C GLU A 80 11.89 5.53 32.01
N ASP A 81 12.12 4.37 32.63
CA ASP A 81 13.32 4.08 33.44
C ASP A 81 14.61 4.15 32.58
N GLU A 82 14.54 3.78 31.29
CA GLU A 82 15.68 3.91 30.35
C GLU A 82 15.96 5.36 29.91
N PHE A 83 14.99 6.27 30.03
CA PHE A 83 15.17 7.68 29.65
C PHE A 83 15.77 8.53 30.77
N ASP A 84 15.50 8.18 32.03
CA ASP A 84 16.02 8.90 33.20
C ASP A 84 17.54 8.69 33.41
N GLU A 85 18.08 7.52 33.02
CA GLU A 85 19.52 7.25 33.13
C GLU A 85 20.38 8.13 32.19
N VAL A 86 19.83 8.60 31.07
CA VAL A 86 20.58 9.38 30.06
C VAL A 86 20.66 10.87 30.41
N TRP A 87 19.68 11.40 31.16
CA TRP A 87 19.57 12.84 31.38
C TRP A 87 20.09 13.37 32.70
N GLY A 88 20.63 12.54 33.59
CA GLY A 88 21.49 12.96 34.71
C GLY A 88 21.06 14.25 35.41
N ILE A 89 19.76 14.40 35.65
CA ILE A 89 19.21 15.59 36.33
C ILE A 89 19.39 15.31 37.82
N GLY A 90 20.62 15.46 38.29
CA GLY A 90 20.94 15.44 39.71
C GLY A 90 20.33 16.67 40.38
N GLU A 91 19.57 16.42 41.46
CA GLU A 91 19.31 17.39 42.53
C GLU A 91 20.57 17.70 43.33
#